data_AF-A0A7W7S5Z2-F1
#
_entry.id   AF-A0A7W7S5Z2-F1
#
_cell.length_a   1.000
_cell.length_b   1.000
_cell.length_c   1.000
_cell.angle_alpha   90.00
_cell.angle_beta   90.00
_cell.angle_gamma   90.00
#
_symmetry.space_group_name_H-M   'P 1'
#
loop_
_entity.id
_entity.type
_entity.pdbx_description
1 polymer ?
#
loop_
_entity_poly.entity_id
_entity_poly.type
_entity_poly.pdbx_seq_one_letter_code
_entity_poly.pdbx_strand_id
1 'polypeptide(L)'
;MRRIPVVAAAVVSAFVLTVAGSTATAAVPRIAQRYLNLHQCVYVGGGQHYTNVLPNTADSSTNTGTRVADSADTVLSCGPGGGGWSLAPANSAVKPFDLTAGRYLNLHQCVYVAGGQHYTAVLPNTPNLNFNTGSNVSNTADTVLKCSPGDVSWRLNLANSGVKSFDLAGSRFLNLHQCVWTTQGQYYMGVLPNTPNLNFNTGTNAGNSADRALKCMPGHGWAIDDVRSAFRPLGS
;
A
#
# COMPACT_ATOMS: atom_id res chain seq x y z
N MET A 1 -43.56 -56.96 -69.71
CA MET A 1 -42.34 -56.15 -69.56
C MET A 1 -42.66 -54.90 -68.76
N ARG A 2 -41.72 -54.48 -67.87
CA ARG A 2 -41.68 -53.24 -67.06
C ARG A 2 -42.61 -53.15 -65.85
N ARG A 3 -42.19 -52.63 -64.69
CA ARG A 3 -40.90 -52.50 -63.96
C ARG A 3 -41.34 -51.94 -62.59
N ILE A 4 -40.91 -52.56 -61.49
CA ILE A 4 -41.08 -52.06 -60.11
C ILE A 4 -40.01 -50.99 -59.84
N PRO A 5 -40.31 -49.96 -59.02
CA PRO A 5 -39.27 -49.36 -58.20
C PRO A 5 -39.63 -49.42 -56.71
N VAL A 6 -38.65 -49.93 -55.96
CA VAL A 6 -38.55 -49.91 -54.50
C VAL A 6 -38.06 -48.53 -54.07
N VAL A 7 -38.69 -47.93 -53.05
CA VAL A 7 -38.20 -46.71 -52.39
C VAL A 7 -37.66 -47.10 -51.03
N ALA A 8 -36.36 -46.89 -50.83
CA ALA A 8 -35.64 -47.07 -49.57
C ALA A 8 -35.74 -45.79 -48.72
N ALA A 9 -36.19 -45.92 -47.47
CA ALA A 9 -36.16 -44.84 -46.49
C ALA A 9 -34.87 -44.90 -45.67
N ALA A 10 -34.08 -43.82 -45.70
CA ALA A 10 -32.89 -43.64 -44.88
C ALA A 10 -33.28 -43.05 -43.51
N VAL A 11 -32.87 -43.70 -42.43
CA VAL A 11 -33.02 -43.21 -41.05
C VAL A 11 -31.76 -42.40 -40.70
N VAL A 12 -31.93 -41.10 -40.45
CA VAL A 12 -30.87 -40.21 -39.96
C VAL A 12 -30.90 -40.20 -38.44
N SER A 13 -29.92 -40.84 -37.82
CA SER A 13 -29.70 -40.79 -36.36
C SER A 13 -28.94 -39.51 -36.00
N ALA A 14 -29.60 -38.59 -35.31
CA ALA A 14 -28.96 -37.40 -34.75
C ALA A 14 -28.24 -37.75 -33.44
N PHE A 15 -26.91 -37.72 -33.47
CA PHE A 15 -26.08 -37.69 -32.26
C PHE A 15 -26.15 -36.29 -31.64
N VAL A 16 -26.89 -36.14 -30.54
CA VAL A 16 -26.82 -34.95 -29.69
C VAL A 16 -25.63 -35.11 -28.74
N LEU A 17 -24.52 -34.45 -29.06
CA LEU A 17 -23.35 -34.35 -28.21
C LEU A 17 -23.60 -33.25 -27.16
N THR A 18 -24.03 -33.61 -25.95
CA THR A 18 -24.09 -32.68 -24.82
C THR A 18 -22.66 -32.42 -24.32
N VAL A 19 -22.06 -31.32 -24.77
CA VAL A 19 -20.83 -30.78 -24.18
C VAL A 19 -21.18 -30.15 -22.84
N ALA A 20 -20.87 -30.86 -21.75
CA ALA A 20 -20.86 -30.31 -20.41
C ALA A 20 -19.70 -29.31 -20.31
N GLY A 21 -19.97 -28.04 -20.61
CA GLY A 21 -19.04 -26.95 -20.39
C GLY A 21 -18.91 -26.69 -18.89
N SER A 22 -17.85 -27.21 -18.29
CA SER A 22 -17.38 -26.79 -16.97
C SER A 22 -17.05 -25.30 -17.05
N THR A 23 -17.94 -24.44 -16.54
CA THR A 23 -17.63 -23.04 -16.30
C THR A 23 -16.63 -22.99 -15.16
N ALA A 24 -15.35 -23.00 -15.50
CA ALA A 24 -14.30 -22.62 -14.57
C ALA A 24 -14.63 -21.20 -14.12
N THR A 25 -15.09 -21.05 -12.88
CA THR A 25 -15.15 -19.76 -12.22
C THR A 25 -13.72 -19.24 -12.18
N ALA A 26 -13.43 -18.24 -13.01
CA ALA A 26 -12.14 -17.59 -13.00
C ALA A 26 -11.86 -17.13 -11.56
N ALA A 27 -10.73 -17.57 -11.01
CA ALA A 27 -10.30 -17.15 -9.69
C ALA A 27 -10.29 -15.62 -9.66
N VAL A 28 -10.97 -15.03 -8.68
CA VAL A 28 -11.01 -13.57 -8.54
C VAL A 28 -9.57 -13.10 -8.29
N PRO A 29 -9.07 -12.09 -9.04
CA PRO A 29 -7.70 -11.62 -8.86
C PRO A 29 -7.48 -11.13 -7.43
N ARG A 30 -6.47 -11.69 -6.76
CA ARG A 30 -6.03 -11.26 -5.42
C ARG A 30 -4.51 -11.19 -5.37
N ILE A 31 -4.01 -10.36 -4.47
CA ILE A 31 -2.61 -10.41 -4.04
C ILE A 31 -2.34 -11.83 -3.53
N ALA A 32 -1.38 -12.51 -4.15
CA ALA A 32 -1.18 -13.95 -3.95
C ALA A 32 -0.71 -14.30 -2.54
N GLN A 33 0.10 -13.43 -1.92
CA GLN A 33 0.67 -13.67 -0.60
C GLN A 33 -0.27 -13.25 0.52
N ARG A 34 -0.16 -13.94 1.66
CA ARG A 34 -1.04 -13.74 2.82
C ARG A 34 -0.82 -12.43 3.55
N TYR A 35 0.42 -12.02 3.78
CA TYR A 35 0.74 -10.86 4.61
C TYR A 35 1.33 -9.73 3.80
N LEU A 36 0.88 -8.51 4.06
CA LEU A 36 1.69 -7.31 3.87
C LEU A 36 2.45 -7.06 5.17
N ASN A 37 3.75 -7.35 5.17
CA ASN A 37 4.64 -6.97 6.25
C ASN A 37 5.05 -5.52 6.02
N LEU A 38 4.36 -4.57 6.68
CA LEU A 38 4.66 -3.15 6.55
C LEU A 38 5.64 -2.75 7.65
N HIS A 39 6.84 -2.35 7.24
CA HIS A 39 7.88 -1.83 8.12
C HIS A 39 7.87 -0.31 8.02
N GLN A 40 7.63 0.37 9.15
CA GLN A 40 7.81 1.80 9.28
C GLN A 40 9.12 2.05 10.03
N CYS A 41 10.10 2.63 9.34
CA CYS A 41 11.39 3.01 9.87
C CYS A 41 11.45 4.52 9.98
N VAL A 42 11.53 5.02 11.21
CA VAL A 42 11.61 6.46 11.50
C VAL A 42 13.04 6.79 11.86
N TYR A 43 13.57 7.84 11.24
CA TYR A 43 14.92 8.33 11.45
C TYR A 43 14.87 9.78 11.95
N VAL A 44 15.82 10.12 12.81
CA VAL A 44 16.03 11.48 13.33
C VAL A 44 17.45 11.93 13.05
N GLY A 45 17.60 13.18 12.61
CA GLY A 45 18.88 13.78 12.23
C GLY A 45 18.71 15.26 11.91
N GLY A 46 19.70 16.09 12.25
CA GLY A 46 19.66 17.54 11.95
C GLY A 46 18.43 18.29 12.49
N GLY A 47 17.80 17.79 13.56
CA GLY A 47 16.56 18.35 14.09
C GLY A 47 15.32 18.06 13.23
N GLN A 48 15.33 16.98 12.44
CA GLN A 48 14.24 16.58 11.57
C GLN A 48 13.82 15.13 11.81
N HIS A 49 12.60 14.81 11.37
CA HIS A 49 12.08 13.44 11.33
C HIS A 49 11.90 13.02 9.88
N TYR A 50 12.29 11.79 9.59
CA TYR A 50 12.09 11.16 8.30
C TYR A 50 11.50 9.78 8.52
N THR A 51 10.41 9.46 7.82
CA THR A 51 9.82 8.12 7.86
C THR A 51 9.98 7.48 6.50
N ASN A 52 10.51 6.27 6.48
CA ASN A 52 10.52 5.42 5.31
C ASN A 52 9.66 4.17 5.56
N VAL A 53 8.89 3.78 4.56
CA VAL A 53 8.14 2.52 4.53
C VAL A 53 8.54 1.63 3.36
N LEU A 54 9.41 2.09 2.45
CA LEU A 54 9.79 1.34 1.26
C LEU A 54 11.22 0.80 1.31
N PRO A 55 11.47 -0.38 0.71
CA PRO A 55 12.76 -1.08 0.76
C PRO A 55 13.68 -0.73 -0.42
N ASN A 56 13.28 0.21 -1.27
CA ASN A 56 13.91 0.45 -2.57
C ASN A 56 14.05 1.95 -2.90
N THR A 57 14.26 2.78 -1.88
CA THR A 57 14.75 4.14 -2.11
C THR A 57 16.21 4.08 -2.58
N ALA A 58 16.70 5.15 -3.21
CA ALA A 58 18.10 5.22 -3.63
C ALA A 58 19.05 5.30 -2.42
N ASP A 59 18.58 5.86 -1.29
CA ASP A 59 19.29 5.81 -0.02
C ASP A 59 19.03 4.49 0.72
N SER A 60 19.85 3.49 0.37
CA SER A 60 19.76 2.15 0.97
C SER A 60 19.99 2.13 2.48
N SER A 61 20.62 3.15 3.07
CA SER A 61 20.86 3.23 4.51
C SER A 61 19.57 3.36 5.32
N THR A 62 18.46 3.76 4.68
CA THR A 62 17.15 3.93 5.32
C THR A 62 16.10 2.94 4.84
N ASN A 63 16.44 2.01 3.95
CA ASN A 63 15.48 1.06 3.37
C ASN A 63 14.90 0.11 4.42
N THR A 64 13.64 -0.27 4.21
CA THR A 64 12.87 -1.10 5.14
C THR A 64 12.82 -2.57 4.73
N GLY A 65 12.18 -3.41 5.55
CA GLY A 65 11.82 -4.79 5.20
C GLY A 65 10.51 -4.95 4.43
N THR A 66 9.82 -3.87 4.07
CA THR A 66 8.42 -3.94 3.59
C THR A 66 8.24 -4.84 2.37
N ARG A 67 7.38 -5.86 2.49
CA ARG A 67 7.13 -6.85 1.44
C ARG A 67 5.79 -7.53 1.62
N VAL A 68 5.37 -8.23 0.57
CA VAL A 68 4.33 -9.25 0.67
C VAL A 68 4.98 -10.63 0.85
N ALA A 69 4.45 -11.47 1.74
CA ALA A 69 4.99 -12.80 2.05
C ALA A 69 3.91 -13.70 2.66
N ASP A 70 4.16 -15.02 2.70
CA ASP A 70 3.25 -15.98 3.33
C ASP A 70 3.40 -16.07 4.85
N SER A 71 4.51 -15.54 5.39
CA SER A 71 4.77 -15.45 6.83
C SER A 71 4.68 -14.01 7.33
N ALA A 72 4.18 -13.88 8.56
CA ALA A 72 4.16 -12.61 9.29
C ALA A 72 5.58 -12.30 9.80
N ASP A 73 6.08 -11.10 9.49
CA ASP A 73 7.33 -10.60 10.07
C ASP A 73 7.06 -10.13 11.52
N THR A 74 7.88 -10.60 12.46
CA THR A 74 7.79 -10.24 13.89
C THR A 74 8.92 -9.33 14.36
N VAL A 75 9.93 -9.13 13.52
CA VAL A 75 11.12 -8.34 13.82
C VAL A 75 11.19 -7.16 12.84
N LEU A 76 11.41 -5.96 13.39
CA LEU A 76 11.62 -4.77 12.60
C LEU A 76 12.92 -4.89 11.80
N SER A 77 12.81 -4.82 10.47
CA SER A 77 13.93 -4.63 9.55
C SER A 77 13.97 -3.18 9.04
N CYS A 78 15.03 -2.46 9.43
CA CYS A 78 15.35 -1.10 9.02
C CYS A 78 16.84 -1.01 8.70
N GLY A 79 17.21 -0.20 7.71
CA GLY A 79 18.59 0.17 7.50
C GLY A 79 19.18 0.94 8.69
N PRO A 80 20.52 0.98 8.83
CA PRO A 80 21.18 1.56 10.01
C PRO A 80 21.02 3.09 10.15
N GLY A 81 20.53 3.77 9.11
CA GLY A 81 20.66 5.22 8.95
C GLY A 81 22.03 5.58 8.36
N GLY A 82 22.15 6.82 7.89
CA GLY A 82 23.35 7.34 7.24
C GLY A 82 23.30 8.86 7.12
N GLY A 83 24.43 9.52 6.87
CA GLY A 83 24.46 10.97 6.65
C GLY A 83 23.93 11.82 7.82
N GLY A 84 24.15 11.38 9.07
CA GLY A 84 23.67 12.06 10.28
C GLY A 84 22.26 11.67 10.73
N TRP A 85 21.61 10.73 10.02
CA TRP A 85 20.35 10.12 10.42
C TRP A 85 20.57 8.90 11.30
N SER A 86 19.81 8.79 12.37
CA SER A 86 19.79 7.65 13.28
C SER A 86 18.38 7.09 13.41
N LEU A 87 18.24 5.76 13.49
CA LEU A 87 16.94 5.14 13.69
C LEU A 87 16.33 5.59 15.04
N ALA A 88 15.04 5.89 15.05
CA ALA A 88 14.24 6.20 16.24
C ALA A 88 13.36 4.99 16.59
N PRO A 89 13.79 4.09 17.50
CA PRO A 89 13.09 2.83 17.76
C PRO A 89 11.69 3.03 18.35
N ALA A 90 11.49 4.08 19.15
CA ALA A 90 10.19 4.38 19.76
C ALA A 90 9.09 4.67 18.73
N ASN A 91 9.46 5.14 17.53
CA ASN A 91 8.52 5.51 16.46
C ASN A 91 8.54 4.51 15.29
N SER A 92 9.35 3.45 15.39
CA SER A 92 9.52 2.45 14.35
C SER A 92 8.89 1.13 14.75
N ALA A 93 8.23 0.46 13.80
CA ALA A 93 7.58 -0.82 14.04
C ALA A 93 7.36 -1.60 12.75
N VAL A 94 7.13 -2.90 12.89
CA VAL A 94 6.60 -3.75 11.83
C VAL A 94 5.18 -4.17 12.19
N LYS A 95 4.27 -4.13 11.22
CA LYS A 95 2.95 -4.72 11.34
C LYS A 95 2.70 -5.69 10.19
N PRO A 96 2.56 -7.00 10.46
CA PRO A 96 1.99 -7.92 9.50
C PRO A 96 0.49 -7.68 9.40
N PHE A 97 0.03 -7.24 8.23
CA PHE A 97 -1.38 -7.17 7.87
C PHE A 97 -1.77 -8.45 7.15
N ASP A 98 -2.62 -9.27 7.76
CA ASP A 98 -3.19 -10.47 7.11
C ASP A 98 -4.20 -10.02 6.05
N LEU A 99 -3.80 -10.06 4.78
CA LEU A 99 -4.60 -9.66 3.63
C LEU A 99 -5.78 -10.60 3.36
N THR A 100 -5.83 -11.76 4.02
CA THR A 100 -6.95 -12.71 3.95
C THR A 100 -7.99 -12.49 5.04
N ALA A 101 -7.68 -11.72 6.07
CA ALA A 101 -8.56 -11.45 7.20
C ALA A 101 -9.70 -10.47 6.90
N GLY A 102 -9.68 -9.82 5.73
CA GLY A 102 -10.69 -8.86 5.32
C GLY A 102 -10.59 -8.47 3.86
N ARG A 103 -11.56 -7.68 3.40
CA ARG A 103 -11.64 -7.17 2.03
C ARG A 103 -10.76 -5.94 1.78
N TYR A 104 -10.61 -5.08 2.79
CA TYR A 104 -9.96 -3.79 2.65
C TYR A 104 -8.69 -3.73 3.49
N LEU A 105 -7.60 -3.24 2.88
CA LEU A 105 -6.51 -2.62 3.63
C LEU A 105 -6.89 -1.16 3.85
N ASN A 106 -7.21 -0.81 5.09
CA ASN A 106 -7.48 0.56 5.52
C ASN A 106 -6.16 1.18 5.96
N LEU A 107 -5.57 2.05 5.13
CA LEU A 107 -4.33 2.74 5.48
C LEU A 107 -4.66 4.14 5.98
N HIS A 108 -4.27 4.41 7.21
CA HIS A 108 -4.36 5.71 7.85
C HIS A 108 -2.98 6.36 7.85
N GLN A 109 -2.87 7.53 7.22
CA GLN A 109 -1.69 8.37 7.31
C GLN A 109 -1.99 9.51 8.28
N CYS A 110 -1.23 9.55 9.37
CA CYS A 110 -1.32 10.57 10.40
C CYS A 110 -0.06 11.41 10.37
N VAL A 111 -0.18 12.68 9.99
CA VAL A 111 0.93 13.62 9.89
C VAL A 111 0.91 14.54 11.09
N TYR A 112 2.02 14.64 11.79
CA TYR A 112 2.21 15.52 12.95
C TYR A 112 3.25 16.57 12.63
N VAL A 113 3.09 17.76 13.19
CA VAL A 113 3.99 18.89 12.99
C VAL A 113 4.47 19.49 14.30
N ALA A 114 5.75 19.84 14.35
CA ALA A 114 6.40 20.48 15.51
C ALA A 114 7.57 21.35 15.05
N GLY A 115 7.52 22.66 15.30
CA GLY A 115 8.66 23.56 15.03
C GLY A 115 9.21 23.48 13.60
N GLY A 116 8.36 23.30 12.58
CA GLY A 116 8.76 23.12 11.17
C GLY A 116 9.12 21.68 10.78
N GLN A 117 9.11 20.72 11.70
CA GLN A 117 9.30 19.32 11.40
C GLN A 117 7.98 18.67 11.01
N HIS A 118 8.04 17.64 10.17
CA HIS A 118 6.89 16.79 9.87
C HIS A 118 7.22 15.35 10.22
N TYR A 119 6.27 14.67 10.82
CA TYR A 119 6.37 13.26 11.15
C TYR A 119 5.13 12.54 10.64
N THR A 120 5.33 11.54 9.78
CA THR A 120 4.25 10.75 9.21
C THR A 120 4.25 9.37 9.84
N ALA A 121 3.15 9.02 10.51
CA ALA A 121 2.89 7.68 11.01
C ALA A 121 1.83 7.00 10.14
N VAL A 122 2.03 5.71 9.89
CA VAL A 122 1.08 4.84 9.17
C VAL A 122 0.74 3.57 9.94
N LEU A 123 1.50 3.22 10.99
CA LEU A 123 1.29 2.00 11.76
C LEU A 123 0.54 2.20 13.09
N PRO A 124 -0.27 1.21 13.51
CA PRO A 124 -1.06 1.27 14.73
C PRO A 124 -0.33 0.73 15.97
N ASN A 125 0.93 0.32 15.86
CA ASN A 125 1.63 -0.49 16.86
C ASN A 125 3.08 -0.04 17.14
N THR A 126 3.38 1.24 16.96
CA THR A 126 4.68 1.76 17.42
C THR A 126 4.71 1.80 18.96
N PRO A 127 5.90 1.67 19.59
CA PRO A 127 6.03 1.83 21.04
C PRO A 127 5.51 3.19 21.54
N ASN A 128 5.64 4.24 20.74
CA ASN A 128 5.12 5.57 21.04
C ASN A 128 3.64 5.70 20.62
N LEU A 129 2.75 5.34 21.55
CA LEU A 129 1.31 5.28 21.32
C LEU A 129 0.67 6.62 20.90
N ASN A 130 1.32 7.75 21.22
CA ASN A 130 0.85 9.09 20.89
C ASN A 130 0.71 9.34 19.39
N PHE A 131 1.37 8.53 18.57
CA PHE A 131 1.40 8.68 17.11
C PHE A 131 0.79 7.51 16.34
N ASN A 132 0.26 6.51 17.04
CA ASN A 132 -0.34 5.35 16.39
C ASN A 132 -1.56 5.73 15.53
N THR A 133 -1.76 4.97 14.47
CA THR A 133 -2.83 5.18 13.51
C THR A 133 -3.95 4.14 13.67
N GLY A 134 -5.02 4.29 12.90
CA GLY A 134 -6.07 3.28 12.79
C GLY A 134 -5.84 2.20 11.73
N SER A 135 -4.66 2.12 11.10
CA SER A 135 -4.44 1.21 9.96
C SER A 135 -4.77 -0.24 10.30
N ASN A 136 -5.56 -0.89 9.45
CA ASN A 136 -6.07 -2.24 9.69
C ASN A 136 -6.42 -2.98 8.39
N VAL A 137 -6.71 -4.27 8.52
CA VAL A 137 -7.46 -5.03 7.51
C VAL A 137 -8.83 -5.36 8.07
N SER A 138 -9.89 -5.12 7.32
CA SER A 138 -11.25 -5.47 7.73
C SER A 138 -12.18 -5.67 6.52
N ASN A 139 -13.43 -6.08 6.78
CA ASN A 139 -14.47 -6.20 5.76
C ASN A 139 -15.17 -4.88 5.42
N THR A 140 -14.81 -3.78 6.11
CA THR A 140 -15.43 -2.47 5.95
C THR A 140 -14.39 -1.44 5.55
N ALA A 141 -14.71 -0.65 4.52
CA ALA A 141 -13.88 0.49 4.17
C ALA A 141 -13.98 1.55 5.28
N ASP A 142 -12.87 1.88 5.92
CA ASP A 142 -12.82 3.01 6.85
C ASP A 142 -13.00 4.33 6.09
N THR A 143 -13.98 5.13 6.52
CA THR A 143 -14.28 6.46 5.96
C THR A 143 -13.89 7.60 6.88
N VAL A 144 -13.50 7.29 8.12
CA VAL A 144 -13.13 8.26 9.15
C VAL A 144 -11.67 8.07 9.53
N LEU A 145 -10.90 9.15 9.44
CA LEU A 145 -9.51 9.18 9.88
C LEU A 145 -9.41 8.92 11.39
N LYS A 146 -8.69 7.87 11.76
CA LYS A 146 -8.31 7.52 13.13
C LYS A 146 -6.80 7.76 13.32
N CYS A 147 -6.48 8.77 14.12
CA CYS A 147 -5.12 9.11 14.53
C CYS A 147 -5.11 9.35 16.03
N SER A 148 -4.03 8.95 16.71
CA SER A 148 -3.75 9.43 18.06
C SER A 148 -3.56 10.96 18.06
N PRO A 149 -3.73 11.64 19.21
CA PRO A 149 -3.71 13.10 19.27
C PRO A 149 -2.32 13.73 19.04
N GLY A 150 -1.24 12.95 19.07
CA GLY A 150 0.13 13.46 19.20
C GLY A 150 0.50 13.70 20.66
N ASP A 151 1.49 14.57 20.89
CA ASP A 151 1.92 14.98 22.24
C ASP A 151 1.91 16.51 22.38
N VAL A 152 2.42 17.03 23.50
CA VAL A 152 2.44 18.48 23.77
C VAL A 152 3.21 19.31 22.73
N SER A 153 4.21 18.71 22.10
CA SER A 153 5.09 19.35 21.12
C SER A 153 4.68 19.05 19.69
N TRP A 154 3.99 17.94 19.45
CA TRP A 154 3.59 17.46 18.13
C TRP A 154 2.08 17.47 17.95
N ARG A 155 1.60 18.32 17.03
CA ARG A 155 0.17 18.45 16.74
C ARG A 155 -0.20 17.71 15.47
N LEU A 156 -1.32 16.99 15.49
CA LEU A 156 -1.90 16.37 14.31
C LEU A 156 -2.26 17.43 13.26
N ASN A 157 -1.77 17.25 12.04
CA ASN A 157 -2.06 18.07 10.88
C ASN A 157 -3.10 17.36 10.00
N LEU A 158 -4.36 17.76 10.15
CA LEU A 158 -5.48 17.17 9.39
C LEU A 158 -5.41 17.46 7.89
N ALA A 159 -4.77 18.53 7.45
CA ALA A 159 -4.66 18.86 6.03
C ALA A 159 -3.80 17.85 5.26
N ASN A 160 -2.77 17.29 5.91
CA ASN A 160 -1.86 16.29 5.32
C ASN A 160 -2.15 14.85 5.80
N SER A 161 -3.20 14.67 6.62
CA SER A 161 -3.61 13.35 7.11
C SER A 161 -4.82 12.83 6.35
N GLY A 162 -4.97 11.51 6.25
CA GLY A 162 -6.07 10.90 5.51
C GLY A 162 -6.19 9.41 5.74
N VAL A 163 -7.32 8.85 5.32
CA VAL A 163 -7.56 7.41 5.28
C VAL A 163 -7.93 6.99 3.86
N LYS A 164 -7.33 5.90 3.39
CA LYS A 164 -7.72 5.24 2.14
C LYS A 164 -7.90 3.75 2.37
N SER A 165 -9.07 3.26 1.99
CA SER A 165 -9.35 1.83 1.88
C SER A 165 -8.99 1.34 0.48
N PHE A 166 -8.12 0.34 0.42
CA PHE A 166 -7.74 -0.35 -0.81
C PHE A 166 -8.49 -1.69 -0.87
N ASP A 167 -9.29 -1.89 -1.91
CA ASP A 167 -10.02 -3.15 -2.11
C ASP A 167 -9.06 -4.25 -2.59
N LEU A 168 -8.82 -5.23 -1.73
CA LEU A 168 -7.91 -6.36 -1.96
C LEU A 168 -8.59 -7.48 -2.77
N ALA A 169 -9.92 -7.53 -2.77
CA ALA A 169 -10.64 -8.67 -3.32
C ALA A 169 -10.59 -8.75 -4.85
N GLY A 170 -10.36 -7.62 -5.55
CA GLY A 170 -10.31 -7.54 -7.01
C GLY A 170 -9.01 -6.97 -7.56
N SER A 171 -7.94 -6.97 -6.75
CA SER A 171 -6.66 -6.34 -7.07
C SER A 171 -5.53 -7.37 -7.03
N ARG A 172 -4.70 -7.38 -8.07
CA ARG A 172 -3.46 -8.19 -8.12
C ARG A 172 -2.27 -7.50 -7.48
N PHE A 173 -2.29 -6.17 -7.47
CA PHE A 173 -1.21 -5.34 -6.97
C PHE A 173 -1.74 -4.32 -5.97
N LEU A 174 -0.98 -4.14 -4.89
CA LEU A 174 -0.93 -2.90 -4.12
C LEU A 174 0.29 -2.12 -4.61
N ASN A 175 0.07 -1.05 -5.36
CA ASN A 175 1.11 -0.15 -5.83
C ASN A 175 1.38 0.89 -4.75
N LEU A 176 2.41 0.68 -3.92
CA LEU A 176 2.79 1.66 -2.90
C LEU A 176 3.67 2.75 -3.51
N HIS A 177 3.31 4.00 -3.32
CA HIS A 177 4.13 5.17 -3.67
C HIS A 177 4.42 5.95 -2.40
N GLN A 178 5.70 6.06 -2.08
CA GLN A 178 6.19 6.99 -1.06
C GLN A 178 6.84 8.18 -1.75
N CYS A 179 6.32 9.36 -1.47
CA CYS A 179 6.86 10.61 -1.96
C CYS A 179 7.41 11.38 -0.77
N VAL A 180 8.63 11.87 -0.92
CA VAL A 180 9.31 12.70 0.06
C VAL A 180 9.49 14.06 -0.57
N TRP A 181 9.00 15.08 0.10
CA TRP A 181 9.18 16.47 -0.27
C TRP A 181 10.09 17.15 0.73
N THR A 182 10.92 18.06 0.24
CA THR A 182 11.83 18.85 1.07
C THR A 182 11.72 20.33 0.78
N THR A 183 11.87 21.15 1.82
CA THR A 183 12.04 22.60 1.72
C THR A 183 12.85 23.11 2.89
N GLN A 184 13.87 23.92 2.64
CA GLN A 184 14.68 24.55 3.70
C GLN A 184 15.16 23.57 4.80
N GLY A 185 15.53 22.35 4.42
CA GLY A 185 15.98 21.30 5.34
C GLY A 185 14.86 20.53 6.07
N GLN A 186 13.59 20.87 5.87
CA GLN A 186 12.44 20.10 6.35
C GLN A 186 12.16 18.91 5.43
N TYR A 187 11.66 17.84 6.03
CA TYR A 187 11.24 16.63 5.31
C TYR A 187 9.77 16.39 5.56
N TYR A 188 9.03 16.05 4.52
CA TYR A 188 7.67 15.59 4.61
C TYR A 188 7.49 14.35 3.73
N MET A 189 6.98 13.27 4.31
CA MET A 189 6.71 12.02 3.61
C MET A 189 5.20 11.81 3.51
N GLY A 190 4.72 11.48 2.31
CA GLY A 190 3.35 11.03 2.07
C GLY A 190 3.33 9.67 1.37
N VAL A 191 2.26 8.92 1.62
CA VAL A 191 1.92 7.65 0.96
C VAL A 191 0.48 7.58 0.46
N LEU A 192 -0.40 8.50 0.84
CA LEU A 192 -1.81 8.45 0.43
C LEU A 192 -2.13 9.33 -0.77
N PRO A 193 -3.08 8.90 -1.63
CA PRO A 193 -3.50 9.64 -2.82
C PRO A 193 -4.63 10.65 -2.55
N ASN A 194 -5.11 10.78 -1.31
CA ASN A 194 -6.39 11.43 -1.00
C ASN A 194 -6.38 12.25 0.30
N THR A 195 -5.22 12.79 0.70
CA THR A 195 -5.21 13.78 1.79
C THR A 195 -5.89 15.08 1.32
N PRO A 196 -6.47 15.89 2.23
CA PRO A 196 -7.07 17.18 1.86
C PRO A 196 -6.12 18.12 1.11
N ASN A 197 -4.83 18.08 1.44
CA ASN A 197 -3.80 18.84 0.75
C ASN A 197 -3.31 18.10 -0.49
N LEU A 198 -3.98 18.33 -1.60
CA LEU A 198 -3.75 17.64 -2.88
C LEU A 198 -2.31 17.80 -3.41
N ASN A 199 -1.58 18.83 -3.00
CA ASN A 199 -0.20 19.07 -3.43
C ASN A 199 0.78 17.98 -2.98
N PHE A 200 0.38 17.19 -1.99
CA PHE A 200 1.20 16.22 -1.28
C PHE A 200 0.65 14.79 -1.37
N ASN A 201 -0.22 14.55 -2.35
CA ASN A 201 -0.74 13.21 -2.61
C ASN A 201 0.23 12.39 -3.46
N THR A 202 0.13 11.07 -3.31
CA THR A 202 0.95 10.10 -4.07
C THR A 202 0.09 9.30 -5.05
N GLY A 203 0.73 8.44 -5.84
CA GLY A 203 0.04 7.49 -6.71
C GLY A 203 -0.42 6.20 -6.05
N THR A 204 -0.37 6.04 -4.72
CA THR A 204 -0.69 4.76 -4.08
C THR A 204 -2.08 4.27 -4.47
N ASN A 205 -2.16 3.04 -4.99
CA ASN A 205 -3.40 2.45 -5.49
C ASN A 205 -3.40 0.92 -5.35
N ALA A 206 -4.57 0.33 -5.52
CA ALA A 206 -4.72 -1.10 -5.74
C ALA A 206 -5.36 -1.33 -7.12
N GLY A 207 -4.86 -2.33 -7.85
CA GLY A 207 -5.34 -2.60 -9.20
C GLY A 207 -4.79 -3.89 -9.80
N ASN A 208 -5.09 -4.09 -11.08
CA ASN A 208 -4.71 -5.29 -11.84
C ASN A 208 -3.42 -5.15 -12.63
N SER A 209 -2.73 -4.01 -12.50
CA SER A 209 -1.47 -3.74 -13.17
C SER A 209 -0.46 -3.18 -12.18
N ALA A 210 0.77 -3.66 -12.28
CA ALA A 210 1.90 -3.06 -11.58
C ALA A 210 2.19 -1.68 -12.18
N ASP A 211 2.28 -0.67 -11.32
CA ASP A 211 2.79 0.63 -11.74
C ASP A 211 4.26 0.52 -12.16
N ARG A 212 4.67 1.40 -13.08
CA ARG A 212 6.01 1.36 -13.71
C ARG A 212 6.88 2.58 -13.41
N ALA A 213 6.31 3.58 -12.76
CA ALA A 213 6.99 4.83 -12.43
C ALA A 213 6.42 5.41 -11.14
N LEU A 214 7.27 6.14 -10.41
CA LEU A 214 6.86 6.93 -9.25
C LEU A 214 5.87 8.01 -9.68
N LYS A 215 4.83 8.24 -8.87
CA LYS A 215 3.80 9.24 -9.09
C LYS A 215 3.67 10.06 -7.80
N CYS A 216 4.11 11.32 -7.87
CA CYS A 216 4.07 12.27 -6.78
C CYS A 216 3.47 13.58 -7.26
N MET A 217 2.67 14.22 -6.41
CA MET A 217 2.22 15.58 -6.67
C MET A 217 3.36 16.60 -6.45
N PRO A 218 3.29 17.82 -7.03
CA PRO A 218 4.44 18.73 -7.08
C PRO A 218 4.89 19.36 -5.75
N GLY A 219 4.14 19.22 -4.65
CA GLY A 219 4.56 19.67 -3.33
C GLY A 219 4.46 21.18 -3.03
N HIS A 220 3.82 22.00 -3.88
CA HIS A 220 3.57 23.45 -3.68
C HIS A 220 4.69 24.22 -2.93
N GLY A 221 5.79 24.52 -3.64
CA GLY A 221 6.95 25.22 -3.07
C GLY A 221 7.93 24.32 -2.32
N TRP A 222 7.66 23.02 -2.27
CA TRP A 222 8.60 21.98 -1.87
C TRP A 222 9.15 21.28 -3.12
N ALA A 223 10.38 20.80 -3.04
CA ALA A 223 10.98 19.96 -4.06
C ALA A 223 10.79 18.48 -3.71
N ILE A 224 10.59 17.63 -4.71
CA ILE A 224 10.64 16.18 -4.51
C ILE A 224 12.08 15.77 -4.21
N ASP A 225 12.27 14.94 -3.19
CA ASP A 225 13.53 14.27 -2.90
C ASP A 225 13.53 12.91 -3.62
N ASP A 226 14.15 12.86 -4.80
CA ASP A 226 14.24 11.64 -5.62
C ASP A 226 15.08 10.53 -4.96
N VAL A 227 15.93 10.88 -3.99
CA VAL A 227 16.78 9.90 -3.29
C VAL A 227 15.95 9.09 -2.29
N ARG A 228 15.00 9.74 -1.62
CA ARG A 228 14.15 9.15 -0.56
C ARG A 228 12.73 8.81 -1.01
N SER A 229 12.35 9.22 -2.22
CA SER A 229 11.08 8.83 -2.84
C SER A 229 11.25 7.53 -3.62
N ALA A 230 10.22 6.67 -3.57
CA ALA A 230 10.23 5.41 -4.28
C ALA A 230 8.80 4.89 -4.50
N PHE A 231 8.67 3.91 -5.38
CA PHE A 231 7.44 3.15 -5.52
C PHE A 231 7.75 1.66 -5.56
N ARG A 232 6.80 0.83 -5.10
CA ARG A 232 6.92 -0.63 -5.14
C ARG A 232 5.55 -1.26 -5.41
N PRO A 233 5.35 -1.87 -6.58
CA PRO A 233 4.25 -2.79 -6.81
C PRO A 233 4.43 -4.03 -5.92
N LEU A 234 3.41 -4.37 -5.13
CA LEU A 234 3.38 -5.52 -4.25
C LEU A 234 2.27 -6.48 -4.69
N GLY A 235 2.63 -7.71 -5.05
CA GLY A 235 1.73 -8.72 -5.59
C GLY A 235 2.23 -9.27 -6.93
N SER A 236 1.54 -10.27 -7.47
CA SER A 236 1.83 -10.93 -8.76
C SER A 236 0.60 -11.61 -9.30
#